data_AF-A0A0B2BU68-F1
#
_entry.id   AF-A0A0B2BU68-F1
#
_cell.length_a   1.000
_cell.length_b   1.000
_cell.length_c   1.000
_cell.angle_alpha   90.00
_cell.angle_beta   90.00
_cell.angle_gamma   90.00
#
_symmetry.space_group_name_H-M   'P 1'
#
loop_
_entity.id
_entity.type
_entity.pdbx_description
1 polymer ?
#
loop_
_entity_poly.entity_id
_entity_poly.type
_entity_poly.pdbx_seq_one_letter_code
_entity_poly.pdbx_strand_id
1 'polypeptide(L)' 'MLWWVIILAGASALGISAARGANAVWGTATLGVVGGLVLSVFYPGQFWLTLLRSIAIGALVGAAFEALARLSPRS' A
#
# COMPACT_ATOMS: atom_id res chain seq x y z
N MET A 1 7.37 -1.85 17.54
CA MET A 1 6.26 -2.79 17.21
C MET A 1 5.29 -2.28 16.16
N LEU A 2 4.78 -1.04 16.25
CA LEU A 2 3.71 -0.53 15.38
C LEU A 2 3.94 -0.73 13.86
N TRP A 3 5.16 -0.49 13.38
CA TRP A 3 5.49 -0.62 11.96
C TRP A 3 5.30 -2.04 11.41
N TRP A 4 5.55 -3.07 12.21
CA TRP A 4 5.34 -4.46 11.78
C TRP A 4 3.85 -4.75 11.59
N VAL A 5 2.99 -4.16 12.42
CA VAL A 5 1.52 -4.28 12.27
C VAL A 5 1.07 -3.65 10.96
N ILE A 6 1.57 -2.45 10.64
CA ILE A 6 1.23 -1.73 9.40
C ILE A 6 1.69 -2.53 8.17
N ILE A 7 2.90 -3.08 8.23
CA ILE A 7 3.46 -3.91 7.14
C ILE A 7 2.63 -5.18 6.94
N LEU A 8 2.29 -5.89 8.02
CA LEU A 8 1.45 -7.09 7.94
C LEU A 8 0.05 -6.77 7.41
N ALA A 9 -0.54 -5.65 7.84
CA ALA A 9 -1.84 -5.21 7.34
C ALA A 9 -1.80 -4.86 5.84
N GLY A 10 -0.76 -4.15 5.39
CA GLY A 10 -0.56 -3.83 3.97
C GLY A 10 -0.31 -5.07 3.11
N ALA A 11 0.50 -6.02 3.60
CA ALA A 11 0.73 -7.30 2.92
C ALA A 11 -0.56 -8.14 2.83
N SER A 12 -1.36 -8.16 3.90
CA SER A 12 -2.66 -8.84 3.92
C SER A 12 -3.64 -8.19 2.94
N ALA A 13 -3.70 -6.85 2.89
CA ALA A 13 -4.51 -6.12 1.93
C ALA A 13 -4.13 -6.48 0.49
N LEU A 14 -2.83 -6.51 0.15
CA LEU A 14 -2.35 -6.94 -1.15
C LEU A 14 -2.72 -8.39 -1.46
N GLY A 15 -2.52 -9.31 -0.51
CA GLY A 15 -2.83 -10.73 -0.67
C GLY A 15 -4.32 -10.98 -0.93
N ILE A 16 -5.22 -10.34 -0.17
CA ILE A 16 -6.68 -10.45 -0.37
C ILE A 16 -7.09 -9.87 -1.74
N SER A 17 -6.39 -8.83 -2.19
CA SER A 17 -6.67 -8.14 -3.45
C SER A 17 -6.07 -8.83 -4.67
N ALA A 18 -5.09 -9.73 -4.49
CA ALA A 18 -4.41 -10.44 -5.58
C ALA A 18 -5.38 -11.21 -6.49
N ALA A 19 -6.45 -11.77 -5.92
CA ALA A 19 -7.43 -12.56 -6.67
C ALA A 19 -8.53 -11.71 -7.36
N ARG A 20 -8.57 -10.39 -7.13
CA ARG A 20 -9.72 -9.52 -7.52
C ARG A 20 -9.53 -8.76 -8.82
N GLY A 21 -8.53 -9.10 -9.64
CA GLY A 21 -8.24 -8.39 -10.89
C GLY A 21 -7.77 -6.95 -10.63
N ALA A 22 -8.06 -6.03 -11.56
CA ALA A 22 -7.68 -4.62 -11.42
C ALA A 22 -8.43 -3.96 -10.25
N ASN A 23 -7.69 -3.47 -9.26
CA ASN A 23 -8.24 -2.88 -8.04
C ASN A 23 -7.39 -1.70 -7.54
N ALA A 24 -7.99 -0.89 -6.67
CA ALA A 24 -7.34 0.33 -6.16
C ALA A 24 -6.12 0.00 -5.29
N VAL A 25 -6.13 -1.15 -4.61
CA VAL A 25 -5.07 -1.63 -3.71
C VAL A 25 -3.74 -1.81 -4.44
N TRP A 26 -3.74 -2.49 -5.59
CA TRP A 26 -2.52 -2.65 -6.39
C TRP A 26 -2.07 -1.33 -7.00
N GLY A 27 -3.00 -0.50 -7.48
CA GLY A 27 -2.68 0.82 -8.05
C GLY A 27 -1.97 1.74 -7.06
N THR A 28 -2.49 1.86 -5.84
CA THR A 28 -1.87 2.69 -4.79
C THR A 28 -0.62 2.06 -4.20
N ALA A 29 -0.50 0.73 -4.19
CA ALA A 29 0.75 0.07 -3.81
C ALA A 29 1.87 0.35 -4.81
N THR A 30 1.58 0.39 -6.11
CA THR A 30 2.55 0.82 -7.14
C THR A 30 2.96 2.28 -6.93
N LEU A 31 2.02 3.18 -6.62
CA LEU A 31 2.36 4.56 -6.22
C LEU A 31 3.22 4.59 -4.95
N GLY A 32 2.97 3.68 -4.01
CA GLY A 32 3.78 3.46 -2.82
C GLY A 32 5.22 3.03 -3.15
N VAL A 33 5.42 2.18 -4.17
CA VAL A 33 6.77 1.85 -4.68
C VAL A 33 7.45 3.10 -5.21
N VAL A 34 6.78 3.86 -6.09
CA VAL A 34 7.35 5.09 -6.69
C VAL A 34 7.73 6.09 -5.60
N GLY A 35 6.82 6.39 -4.67
CA GLY A 35 7.08 7.28 -3.54
C GLY A 35 8.18 6.74 -2.61
N GLY A 36 8.21 5.43 -2.35
CA GLY A 36 9.24 4.77 -1.55
C GLY A 36 10.64 4.85 -2.17
N LEU A 37 10.74 4.73 -3.50
CA LEU A 37 12.00 4.90 -4.22
C LEU A 37 12.50 6.34 -4.13
N VAL A 38 11.61 7.33 -4.33
CA VAL A 38 11.96 8.75 -4.18
C VAL A 38 12.42 9.05 -2.75
N LEU A 39 11.68 8.59 -1.73
CA LEU A 39 12.05 8.80 -0.33
C LEU A 39 13.37 8.10 0.05
N SER A 40 13.66 6.95 -0.54
CA SER A 40 14.89 6.21 -0.25
C SER A 40 16.17 6.95 -0.67
N VAL A 41 16.08 7.88 -1.63
CA VAL A 41 17.22 8.76 -2.00
C VAL A 41 17.64 9.63 -0.81
N PHE A 42 16.69 10.06 0.02
CA PHE A 42 16.94 10.89 1.19
C PHE A 42 17.30 10.09 2.45
N TYR A 43 17.05 8.77 2.44
CA TYR A 43 17.30 7.87 3.57
C TYR A 43 18.03 6.58 3.13
N PRO A 44 19.27 6.66 2.61
CA PRO A 44 19.95 5.53 1.99
C PRO A 44 20.20 4.35 2.95
N GLY A 45 20.43 4.62 4.23
CA GLY A 45 20.64 3.59 5.26
C GLY A 45 19.39 2.78 5.62
N GLN A 46 18.21 3.19 5.14
CA GLN A 46 16.95 2.49 5.38
C GLN A 46 16.21 2.16 4.09
N PHE A 47 16.89 2.10 2.93
CA PHE A 47 16.29 1.87 1.61
C PHE A 47 15.15 0.83 1.64
N TRP A 48 15.46 -0.40 2.07
CA TRP A 48 14.49 -1.49 2.10
C TRP A 48 13.32 -1.21 3.04
N LEU A 49 13.60 -0.65 4.21
CA LEU A 49 12.58 -0.32 5.22
C LEU A 49 11.66 0.82 4.75
N THR A 50 12.22 1.88 4.16
CA THR A 50 11.46 3.00 3.60
C THR A 50 10.57 2.52 2.46
N LEU A 51 11.11 1.69 1.56
CA LEU A 51 10.35 1.13 0.46
C LEU A 51 9.18 0.26 0.96
N LEU A 52 9.44 -0.65 1.90
CA LEU A 52 8.43 -1.56 2.43
C LEU A 52 7.31 -0.80 3.16
N ARG A 53 7.67 0.24 3.92
CA ARG A 53 6.72 1.12 4.61
C ARG A 53 5.84 1.88 3.63
N SER A 54 6.42 2.45 2.57
CA SER A 54 5.66 3.17 1.55
C SER A 54 4.72 2.27 0.77
N ILE A 55 5.15 1.04 0.44
CA ILE A 55 4.28 0.03 -0.20
C ILE A 55 3.12 -0.33 0.74
N ALA A 56 3.40 -0.60 2.01
CA ALA A 56 2.38 -0.96 2.99
C ALA A 56 1.35 0.15 3.18
N ILE A 57 1.79 1.41 3.29
CA ILE A 57 0.90 2.57 3.37
C ILE A 57 0.07 2.70 2.09
N GLY A 58 0.71 2.60 0.91
CA GLY A 58 0.01 2.64 -0.37
C GLY A 58 -1.07 1.58 -0.47
N ALA A 59 -0.76 0.33 -0.13
CA ALA A 59 -1.73 -0.77 -0.12
C ALA A 59 -2.91 -0.51 0.83
N LEU A 60 -2.66 -0.02 2.05
CA LEU A 60 -3.73 0.28 3.01
C LEU A 60 -4.63 1.42 2.54
N VAL A 61 -4.04 2.47 1.95
CA VAL A 61 -4.79 3.58 1.37
C VAL A 61 -5.69 3.09 0.23
N GLY A 62 -5.17 2.23 -0.65
CA GLY A 62 -5.97 1.62 -1.71
C GLY A 62 -7.08 0.72 -1.16
N ALA A 63 -6.82 -0.02 -0.09
CA ALA A 63 -7.83 -0.85 0.56
C ALA A 63 -8.95 0.01 1.17
N ALA A 64 -8.60 1.16 1.74
CA ALA A 64 -9.58 2.13 2.22
C ALA A 64 -10.41 2.72 1.07
N PHE A 65 -9.80 3.07 -0.06
CA PHE A 65 -10.53 3.55 -1.25
C PHE A 65 -11.45 2.48 -1.83
N GLU A 66 -10.98 1.23 -1.90
CA GLU A 66 -11.78 0.10 -2.35
C GLU A 66 -12.99 -0.13 -1.43
N ALA A 67 -12.79 -0.04 -0.11
CA ALA A 67 -13.87 -0.15 0.86
C ALA A 67 -14.87 1.01 0.72
N LEU A 68 -14.38 2.23 0.53
CA LEU A 68 -15.22 3.42 0.33
C LEU A 68 -16.07 3.33 -0.94
N ALA A 69 -15.49 2.85 -2.04
CA ALA A 69 -16.20 2.64 -3.30
C ALA A 69 -17.35 1.62 -3.17
N ARG A 70 -17.21 0.63 -2.27
CA ARG A 70 -18.27 -0.35 -1.97
C ARG A 70 -19.40 0.24 -1.13
N LEU A 71 -19.09 1.20 -0.25
CA LEU A 71 -20.06 1.84 0.64
C LEU A 71 -20.82 2.97 -0.04
N SER A 72 -20.20 3.63 -1.02
CA SER A 72 -20.85 4.62 -1.88
C SER A 72 -20.79 4.12 -3.32
N PRO A 73 -21.63 3.12 -3.68
CA PRO A 73 -21.78 2.75 -5.07
C PRO A 73 -22.33 3.97 -5.80
N ARG A 74 -21.48 4.62 -6.60
CA ARG A 74 -21.92 5.64 -7.53
C ARG A 74 -22.79 4.94 -8.57
N SER A 75 -24.09 5.22 -8.48
CA SER A 75 -25.13 4.86 -9.47
C SER A 75 -24.79 5.42 -10.83
#